data_AF-A0A814I3R6-F1
#
_entry.id   AF-A0A814I3R6-F1
#
_cell.length_a   1.000
_cell.length_b   1.000
_cell.length_c   1.000
_cell.angle_alpha   90.00
_cell.angle_beta   90.00
_cell.angle_gamma   90.00
#
_symmetry.space_group_name_H-M   'P 1'
#
loop_
_entity.id
_entity.type
_entity.pdbx_description
1 polymer ?
#
loop_
_entity_poly.entity_id
_entity_poly.type
_entity_poly.pdbx_seq_one_letter_code
_entity_poly.pdbx_strand_id
1 'polypeptide(L)'
;MYKVRPLQDKVVIKSLPTCMYKTKPFFNEDNLNFGSNLVEPLANLSLVELEELSKQQGKQLRRLERLLTKSNEFCEDLRLDNLVIHTSQNSQHKLEEAYKKQEALFQKIENLTQKVNKVVQEMNLNSVTESLANVNLRQNETRKQRQRYNVDLSLFKEIKRANIKVLTDRNVEDLVFYVNPNNIPLDLLNFFDVLSQETKSFIKFYVHSSISSDIQQNYELENKLLSIGELFEGLSLSVNDSRVSYDFGFTFIWRKMESNEQELKFSNGTIVSGEAKIAQSINELLPQQISEVRLKQNKASSPLIKILKTL
;
A
#
# COMPACT_ATOMS: atom_id res chain seq x y z
N MET A 1 13.49 16.10 24.09
CA MET A 1 12.17 16.58 23.65
C MET A 1 12.01 16.19 22.17
N TYR A 2 11.39 15.04 21.90
CA TYR A 2 11.31 14.49 20.54
C TYR A 2 10.15 15.15 19.79
N LYS A 3 10.42 15.68 18.59
CA LYS A 3 9.39 16.24 17.70
C LYS A 3 8.59 15.09 17.08
N VAL A 4 7.53 14.65 17.75
CA VAL A 4 6.50 13.81 17.13
C VAL A 4 5.62 14.73 16.30
N ARG A 5 5.64 14.59 14.97
CA ARG A 5 4.69 15.30 14.11
C ARG A 5 3.33 14.60 14.22
N PRO A 6 2.26 15.26 14.70
CA PRO A 6 0.92 14.76 14.45
C PRO A 6 0.64 14.84 12.94
N LEU A 7 0.13 13.75 12.37
CA LEU A 7 -0.53 13.77 11.07
C LEU A 7 -1.75 14.68 11.21
N GLN A 8 -1.65 15.90 10.69
CA GLN A 8 -2.74 16.87 10.69
C GLN A 8 -3.95 16.32 9.92
N ASP A 9 -5.15 16.62 10.43
CA ASP A 9 -6.49 16.36 9.88
C ASP A 9 -6.81 17.14 8.59
N LYS A 10 -5.85 17.23 7.69
CA LYS A 10 -6.11 17.49 6.28
C LYS A 10 -5.47 16.35 5.51
N VAL A 11 -6.30 15.45 5.00
CA VAL A 11 -5.88 14.51 3.95
C VAL A 11 -5.62 15.32 2.69
N VAL A 12 -4.50 16.05 2.68
CA VAL A 12 -3.86 16.41 1.42
C VAL A 12 -3.20 15.14 0.96
N ILE A 13 -3.80 14.49 -0.03
CA ILE A 13 -3.15 13.40 -0.76
C ILE A 13 -1.93 14.04 -1.45
N LYS A 14 -0.79 14.11 -0.77
CA LYS A 14 0.47 14.62 -1.34
C LYS A 14 1.02 13.69 -2.41
N SER A 15 0.62 12.42 -2.34
CA SER A 15 0.83 11.39 -3.34
C SER A 15 -0.02 10.19 -2.92
N LEU A 16 -0.87 9.66 -3.81
CA LEU A 16 -1.26 8.26 -3.72
C LEU A 16 0.03 7.42 -3.76
N PRO A 17 0.06 6.18 -3.23
CA PRO A 17 1.09 5.21 -3.57
C PRO A 17 0.89 4.82 -5.04
N THR A 18 1.10 5.78 -5.94
CA THR A 18 1.37 5.51 -7.32
C THR A 18 2.73 4.82 -7.29
N CYS A 19 2.70 3.50 -7.40
CA CYS A 19 3.74 2.73 -8.07
C CYS A 19 3.90 3.15 -9.56
N MET A 20 3.59 4.40 -9.90
CA MET A 20 4.24 5.08 -11.00
C MET A 20 5.61 5.45 -10.47
N TYR A 21 6.55 4.55 -10.67
CA TYR A 21 7.94 4.93 -10.82
C TYR A 21 7.97 6.28 -11.54
N LYS A 22 8.76 7.25 -11.06
CA LYS A 22 9.30 8.26 -11.97
C LYS A 22 10.07 7.48 -13.03
N THR A 23 9.38 6.99 -14.06
CA THR A 23 10.01 6.47 -15.25
C THR A 23 10.76 7.66 -15.79
N LYS A 24 12.09 7.55 -15.82
CA LYS A 24 12.91 8.49 -16.59
C LYS A 24 12.22 8.64 -17.96
N PRO A 25 12.12 9.86 -18.51
CA PRO A 25 11.56 10.04 -19.84
C PRO A 25 12.21 9.01 -20.77
N PHE A 26 11.39 8.13 -21.36
CA PHE A 26 11.88 7.03 -22.21
C PHE A 26 12.71 7.55 -23.40
N PHE A 27 12.54 8.82 -23.73
CA PHE A 27 13.30 9.57 -24.71
C PHE A 27 14.18 10.58 -23.98
N ASN A 28 15.36 10.13 -23.56
CA ASN A 28 16.48 11.05 -23.33
C ASN A 28 17.22 11.10 -24.67
N GLU A 29 17.50 12.30 -25.21
CA GLU A 29 18.16 12.48 -26.51
C GLU A 29 19.48 11.67 -26.59
N ASP A 30 20.12 11.45 -25.45
CA ASP A 30 21.34 10.66 -25.27
C ASP A 30 21.20 9.15 -25.60
N ASN A 31 19.98 8.59 -25.62
CA ASN A 31 19.74 7.15 -25.86
C ASN A 31 19.41 6.82 -27.33
N LEU A 32 19.26 7.83 -28.20
CA LEU A 32 19.09 7.65 -29.63
C LEU A 32 20.44 7.56 -30.34
N ASN A 33 21.30 6.65 -29.88
CA ASN A 33 22.55 6.39 -30.58
C ASN A 33 22.24 5.41 -31.72
N PHE A 34 21.88 5.95 -32.89
CA PHE A 34 21.76 5.19 -34.12
C PHE A 34 23.15 4.66 -34.47
N GLY A 35 23.47 3.45 -34.00
CA GLY A 35 24.75 2.82 -34.26
C GLY A 35 25.07 2.79 -35.76
N SER A 36 26.36 2.76 -36.07
CA SER A 36 26.95 2.73 -37.42
C SER A 36 26.45 1.63 -38.37
N ASN A 37 25.55 0.75 -37.91
CA ASN A 37 24.96 -0.35 -38.67
C ASN A 37 23.87 0.08 -39.68
N LEU A 38 23.50 1.37 -39.73
CA LEU A 38 22.55 1.90 -40.71
C LEU A 38 23.23 2.46 -41.97
N VAL A 39 24.56 2.59 -41.99
CA VAL A 39 25.28 3.30 -43.06
C VAL A 39 25.50 2.44 -44.32
N GLU A 40 25.72 1.13 -44.17
CA GLU A 40 25.96 0.23 -45.31
C GLU A 40 24.74 0.02 -46.23
N PRO A 41 23.49 -0.13 -45.74
CA PRO A 41 22.32 -0.32 -46.61
C PRO A 41 21.90 0.94 -47.39
N LEU A 42 22.26 2.13 -46.91
CA LEU A 42 21.89 3.41 -47.51
C LEU A 42 22.74 3.78 -48.73
N ALA A 43 23.94 3.20 -48.86
CA ALA A 43 24.89 3.53 -49.92
C ALA A 43 24.46 3.04 -51.32
N ASN A 44 23.54 2.08 -51.39
CA ASN A 44 23.09 1.44 -52.64
C ASN A 44 21.72 1.97 -53.15
N LEU A 45 21.11 2.92 -52.45
CA LEU A 45 19.80 3.45 -52.83
C LEU A 45 19.92 4.60 -53.81
N SER A 46 19.04 4.63 -54.80
CA SER A 46 18.91 5.77 -55.70
C SER A 46 18.44 7.03 -54.95
N LEU A 47 18.72 8.20 -55.51
CA LEU A 47 18.35 9.48 -54.91
C LEU A 47 16.83 9.61 -54.68
N VAL A 48 16.03 8.99 -55.55
CA VAL A 48 14.57 8.93 -55.45
C VAL A 48 14.13 8.04 -54.28
N GLU A 49 14.74 6.86 -54.13
CA GLU A 49 14.44 5.94 -53.02
C GLU A 49 14.84 6.54 -51.66
N LEU A 50 15.95 7.27 -51.60
CA LEU A 50 16.36 8.01 -50.40
C LEU A 50 15.35 9.12 -50.05
N GLU A 51 14.83 9.84 -51.04
CA GLU A 51 13.82 10.86 -50.82
C GLU A 51 12.48 10.26 -50.33
N GLU A 52 12.06 9.12 -50.89
CA GLU A 52 10.88 8.38 -50.43
C GLU A 52 11.05 7.84 -49.01
N LEU A 53 12.21 7.25 -48.69
CA LEU A 53 12.53 6.79 -47.34
C LEU A 53 12.53 7.94 -46.33
N SER A 54 13.13 9.08 -46.68
CA SER A 54 13.12 10.28 -45.84
C SER A 54 11.69 10.78 -45.59
N LYS A 55 10.83 10.78 -46.63
CA LYS A 55 9.41 11.11 -46.49
C LYS A 55 8.67 10.12 -45.60
N GLN A 56 8.96 8.82 -45.69
CA GLN A 56 8.36 7.79 -44.83
C GLN A 56 8.80 7.94 -43.36
N GLN A 57 10.09 8.14 -43.11
CA GLN A 57 10.63 8.39 -41.77
C GLN A 57 10.05 9.67 -41.17
N GLY A 58 9.94 10.75 -41.95
CA GLY A 58 9.32 12.00 -41.52
C GLY A 58 7.84 11.82 -41.14
N LYS A 59 7.10 10.95 -41.83
CA LYS A 59 5.72 10.60 -41.45
C LYS A 59 5.67 9.78 -40.15
N GLN A 60 6.60 8.85 -39.95
CA GLN A 60 6.69 8.02 -38.74
C GLN A 60 7.09 8.86 -37.51
N LEU A 61 8.05 9.77 -37.64
CA LEU A 61 8.43 10.72 -36.58
C LEU A 61 7.25 11.59 -36.16
N ARG A 62 6.53 12.20 -37.11
CA ARG A 62 5.31 12.98 -36.80
C ARG A 62 4.20 12.14 -36.17
N ARG A 63 4.18 10.82 -36.40
CA ARG A 63 3.23 9.90 -35.75
C ARG A 63 3.66 9.59 -34.32
N LEU A 64 4.96 9.42 -34.08
CA LEU A 64 5.54 9.28 -32.74
C LEU A 64 5.35 10.53 -31.90
N GLU A 65 5.64 11.72 -32.44
CA GLU A 65 5.41 13.00 -31.75
C GLU A 65 3.94 13.13 -31.33
N ARG A 66 3.00 12.82 -32.22
CA ARG A 66 1.56 12.83 -31.89
C ARG A 66 1.18 11.82 -30.81
N LEU A 67 1.84 10.65 -30.76
CA LEU A 67 1.62 9.67 -29.69
C LEU A 67 2.24 10.13 -28.38
N LEU A 68 3.41 10.79 -28.41
CA LEU A 68 4.06 11.37 -27.26
C LEU A 68 3.21 12.51 -26.67
N THR A 69 2.70 13.43 -27.51
CA THR A 69 1.79 14.49 -27.07
C THR A 69 0.54 13.90 -26.41
N LYS A 70 -0.10 12.90 -27.01
CA LYS A 70 -1.26 12.20 -26.42
C LYS A 70 -0.92 11.48 -25.11
N SER A 71 0.28 10.90 -25.01
CA SER A 71 0.75 10.28 -23.78
C SER A 71 0.97 11.32 -22.68
N ASN A 72 1.48 12.51 -23.02
CA ASN A 72 1.69 13.59 -22.07
C ASN A 72 0.37 14.21 -21.61
N GLU A 73 -0.57 14.46 -22.54
CA GLU A 73 -1.96 14.86 -22.22
C GLU A 73 -2.60 13.85 -21.26
N PHE A 74 -2.40 12.56 -21.52
CA PHE A 74 -2.90 11.50 -20.65
C PHE A 74 -2.21 11.45 -19.28
N CYS A 75 -0.91 11.72 -19.20
CA CYS A 75 -0.19 11.84 -17.93
C CYS A 75 -0.68 13.03 -17.10
N GLU A 76 -1.09 14.12 -17.75
CA GLU A 76 -1.74 15.26 -17.10
C GLU A 76 -3.17 14.90 -16.64
N ASP A 77 -3.95 14.15 -17.43
CA ASP A 77 -5.26 13.62 -17.01
C ASP A 77 -5.14 12.63 -15.82
N LEU A 78 -4.01 11.93 -15.73
CA LEU A 78 -3.65 11.04 -14.61
C LEU A 78 -3.19 11.78 -13.37
N ARG A 79 -2.94 13.09 -13.42
CA ARG A 79 -2.77 13.87 -12.21
C ARG A 79 -4.11 13.89 -11.50
N LEU A 80 -4.27 12.97 -10.55
CA LEU A 80 -5.45 12.82 -9.68
C LEU A 80 -5.60 14.01 -8.72
N ASP A 81 -5.02 15.16 -9.04
CA ASP A 81 -5.09 16.42 -8.32
C ASP A 81 -6.55 16.90 -8.16
N ASN A 82 -7.42 16.47 -9.08
CA ASN A 82 -8.86 16.74 -9.04
C ASN A 82 -9.68 15.76 -8.18
N LEU A 83 -9.06 14.70 -7.67
CA LEU A 83 -9.72 13.64 -6.90
C LEU A 83 -9.75 13.99 -5.41
N VAL A 84 -10.45 15.09 -5.09
CA VAL A 84 -10.74 15.47 -3.70
C VAL A 84 -11.95 14.65 -3.23
N ILE A 85 -11.66 13.57 -2.48
CA ILE A 85 -12.71 12.75 -1.87
C ILE A 85 -13.24 13.48 -0.62
N HIS A 86 -14.33 14.24 -0.78
CA HIS A 86 -15.10 14.73 0.37
C HIS A 86 -15.96 13.60 0.93
N THR A 87 -15.71 13.23 2.19
CA THR A 87 -16.39 12.15 2.93
C THR A 87 -17.80 12.57 3.37
N SER A 88 -18.76 12.51 2.45
CA SER A 88 -20.19 12.42 2.77
C SER A 88 -20.72 11.03 2.40
N GLN A 89 -21.94 10.69 2.85
CA GLN A 89 -22.60 9.36 2.76
C GLN A 89 -22.67 8.73 1.36
N ASN A 90 -22.18 9.40 0.31
CA ASN A 90 -22.08 8.92 -1.08
C ASN A 90 -20.67 8.43 -1.45
N SER A 91 -19.81 8.16 -0.46
CA SER A 91 -18.39 7.85 -0.64
C SER A 91 -18.12 6.52 -1.35
N GLN A 92 -18.95 5.50 -1.15
CA GLN A 92 -18.78 4.19 -1.82
C GLN A 92 -19.01 4.27 -3.33
N HIS A 93 -20.08 4.96 -3.76
CA HIS A 93 -20.36 5.14 -5.19
C HIS A 93 -19.25 5.96 -5.88
N LYS A 94 -18.76 7.02 -5.23
CA LYS A 94 -17.64 7.82 -5.74
C LYS A 94 -16.33 7.05 -5.82
N LEU A 95 -16.07 6.15 -4.87
CA LEU A 95 -14.91 5.28 -4.87
C LEU A 95 -15.00 4.25 -6.01
N GLU A 96 -16.17 3.64 -6.20
CA GLU A 96 -16.41 2.71 -7.31
C GLU A 96 -16.29 3.40 -8.68
N GLU A 97 -16.76 4.65 -8.78
CA GLU A 97 -16.60 5.47 -9.99
C GLU A 97 -15.12 5.85 -10.24
N ALA A 98 -14.35 6.11 -9.18
CA ALA A 98 -12.91 6.34 -9.27
C ALA A 98 -12.16 5.08 -9.74
N TYR A 99 -12.53 3.90 -9.23
CA TYR A 99 -11.98 2.62 -9.71
C TYR A 99 -12.33 2.34 -11.17
N LYS A 100 -13.58 2.60 -11.59
CA LYS A 100 -13.99 2.46 -13.00
C LYS A 100 -13.21 3.40 -13.92
N LYS A 101 -12.99 4.65 -13.48
CA LYS A 101 -12.14 5.61 -14.21
C LYS A 101 -10.70 5.12 -14.28
N GLN A 102 -10.15 4.61 -13.19
CA GLN A 102 -8.80 4.07 -13.15
C GLN A 102 -8.62 2.86 -14.09
N GLU A 103 -9.56 1.92 -14.11
CA GLU A 103 -9.52 0.75 -14.99
C GLU A 103 -9.63 1.15 -16.47
N ALA A 104 -10.52 2.11 -16.80
CA ALA A 104 -10.63 2.64 -18.16
C ALA A 104 -9.35 3.35 -18.61
N LEU A 105 -8.63 4.01 -17.70
CA LEU A 105 -7.34 4.62 -17.97
C LEU A 105 -6.26 3.55 -18.22
N PHE A 106 -6.22 2.47 -17.45
CA PHE A 106 -5.29 1.36 -17.70
C PHE A 106 -5.49 0.73 -19.09
N GLN A 107 -6.75 0.51 -19.50
CA GLN A 107 -7.05 0.01 -20.84
C GLN A 107 -6.57 0.99 -21.94
N LYS A 108 -6.64 2.30 -21.70
CA LYS A 108 -6.10 3.29 -22.64
C LYS A 108 -4.57 3.25 -22.73
N ILE A 109 -3.88 3.07 -21.60
CA ILE A 109 -2.41 2.89 -21.57
C ILE A 109 -2.02 1.65 -22.37
N GLU A 110 -2.69 0.52 -22.14
CA GLU A 110 -2.41 -0.73 -22.85
C GLU A 110 -2.57 -0.57 -24.37
N ASN A 111 -3.65 0.08 -24.81
CA ASN A 111 -3.88 0.41 -26.21
C ASN A 111 -2.82 1.37 -26.80
N LEU A 112 -2.33 2.33 -26.01
CA LEU A 112 -1.25 3.23 -26.43
C LEU A 112 0.08 2.48 -26.56
N THR A 113 0.42 1.64 -25.58
CA THR A 113 1.63 0.79 -25.61
C THR A 113 1.61 -0.14 -26.83
N GLN A 114 0.46 -0.74 -27.16
CA GLN A 114 0.32 -1.56 -28.38
C GLN A 114 0.53 -0.74 -29.66
N LYS A 115 0.00 0.48 -29.72
CA LYS A 115 0.21 1.38 -30.87
C LYS A 115 1.66 1.81 -31.01
N VAL A 116 2.34 2.11 -29.91
CA VAL A 116 3.78 2.45 -29.89
C VAL A 116 4.59 1.24 -30.35
N ASN A 117 4.33 0.04 -29.82
CA ASN A 117 5.01 -1.19 -30.24
C ASN A 117 4.86 -1.44 -31.75
N LYS A 118 3.65 -1.25 -32.30
CA LYS A 118 3.42 -1.38 -33.73
C LYS A 118 4.25 -0.39 -34.56
N VAL A 119 4.33 0.87 -34.13
CA VAL A 119 5.12 1.90 -34.83
C VAL A 119 6.62 1.62 -34.70
N VAL A 120 7.10 1.14 -33.54
CA VAL A 120 8.49 0.75 -33.31
C VAL A 120 8.90 -0.43 -34.18
N GLN A 121 8.01 -1.43 -34.35
CA GLN A 121 8.20 -2.55 -35.28
C GLN A 121 8.22 -2.07 -36.74
N GLU A 122 7.33 -1.16 -37.13
CA GLU A 122 7.32 -0.52 -38.46
C GLU A 122 8.62 0.28 -38.75
N MET A 123 9.40 0.63 -37.72
CA MET A 123 10.69 1.34 -37.83
C MET A 123 11.92 0.43 -37.66
N ASN A 124 11.75 -0.89 -37.50
CA ASN A 124 12.84 -1.85 -37.22
C ASN A 124 13.72 -1.48 -35.99
N LEU A 125 13.15 -0.80 -34.99
CA LEU A 125 13.86 -0.42 -33.77
C LEU A 125 13.81 -1.54 -32.72
N ASN A 126 14.43 -2.67 -33.04
CA ASN A 126 14.35 -3.92 -32.25
C ASN A 126 14.91 -3.77 -30.81
N SER A 127 15.89 -2.89 -30.60
CA SER A 127 16.45 -2.60 -29.27
C SER A 127 15.47 -1.89 -28.32
N VAL A 128 14.53 -1.12 -28.86
CA VAL A 128 13.49 -0.42 -28.09
C VAL A 128 12.37 -1.39 -27.69
N THR A 129 12.11 -2.41 -28.51
CA THR A 129 11.05 -3.41 -28.29
C THR A 129 11.36 -4.34 -27.10
N GLU A 130 12.63 -4.69 -26.88
CA GLU A 130 13.06 -5.44 -25.68
C GLU A 130 12.83 -4.65 -24.38
N SER A 131 13.08 -3.33 -24.43
CA SER A 131 12.84 -2.43 -23.29
C SER A 131 11.34 -2.30 -22.98
N LEU A 132 10.48 -2.28 -24.00
CA LEU A 132 9.01 -2.28 -23.85
C LEU A 132 8.45 -3.63 -23.35
N ALA A 133 9.03 -4.75 -23.78
CA ALA A 133 8.64 -6.09 -23.31
C ALA A 133 8.86 -6.26 -21.79
N ASN A 134 9.98 -5.73 -21.27
CA ASN A 134 10.30 -5.74 -19.84
C ASN A 134 9.31 -4.93 -18.98
N VAL A 135 8.71 -3.86 -19.53
CA VAL A 135 7.67 -3.07 -18.85
C VAL A 135 6.36 -3.85 -18.76
N ASN A 136 5.96 -4.54 -19.84
CA ASN A 136 4.77 -5.40 -19.84
C ASN A 136 4.91 -6.58 -18.86
N LEU A 137 6.11 -7.15 -18.71
CA LEU A 137 6.39 -8.19 -17.70
C LEU A 137 6.21 -7.66 -16.28
N ARG A 138 6.78 -6.50 -15.96
CA ARG A 138 6.61 -5.87 -14.62
C ARG A 138 5.16 -5.50 -14.31
N GLN A 139 4.40 -5.02 -15.29
CA GLN A 139 2.96 -4.72 -15.13
C GLN A 139 2.14 -6.00 -14.89
N ASN A 140 2.47 -7.09 -15.58
CA ASN A 140 1.83 -8.38 -15.34
C ASN A 140 2.20 -9.01 -13.99
N GLU A 141 3.43 -8.83 -13.52
CA GLU A 141 3.86 -9.23 -12.18
C GLU A 141 3.14 -8.43 -11.09
N THR A 142 3.01 -7.12 -11.25
CA THR A 142 2.21 -6.29 -10.31
C THR A 142 0.72 -6.66 -10.35
N ARG A 143 0.16 -6.99 -11.52
CA ARG A 143 -1.23 -7.47 -11.64
C ARG A 143 -1.42 -8.84 -10.97
N LYS A 144 -0.47 -9.76 -11.15
CA LYS A 144 -0.47 -11.08 -10.48
C LYS A 144 -0.24 -10.98 -8.97
N GLN A 145 0.63 -10.08 -8.51
CA GLN A 145 0.83 -9.82 -7.08
C GLN A 145 -0.45 -9.24 -6.45
N ARG A 146 -1.10 -8.26 -7.10
CA ARG A 146 -2.39 -7.73 -6.63
C ARG A 146 -3.50 -8.78 -6.60
N GLN A 147 -3.51 -9.72 -7.54
CA GLN A 147 -4.44 -10.85 -7.53
C GLN A 147 -4.11 -11.92 -6.48
N ARG A 148 -2.83 -12.09 -6.11
CA ARG A 148 -2.40 -13.05 -5.07
C ARG A 148 -2.76 -12.61 -3.66
N TYR A 149 -2.88 -11.32 -3.40
CA TYR A 149 -3.33 -10.76 -2.12
C TYR A 149 -4.83 -10.42 -2.11
N ASN A 150 -5.63 -11.11 -2.93
CA ASN A 150 -7.08 -11.11 -2.75
C ASN A 150 -7.41 -12.02 -1.54
N VAL A 151 -6.89 -11.65 -0.37
CA VAL A 151 -7.35 -12.21 0.89
C VAL A 151 -8.82 -11.86 0.96
N ASP A 152 -9.68 -12.87 1.11
CA ASP A 152 -11.11 -12.64 1.23
C ASP A 152 -11.42 -11.92 2.55
N LEU A 153 -11.31 -10.59 2.53
CA LEU A 153 -11.59 -9.72 3.66
C LEU A 153 -13.10 -9.63 3.95
N SER A 154 -13.96 -10.25 3.13
CA SER A 154 -15.40 -10.27 3.39
C SER A 154 -15.73 -10.94 4.75
N LEU A 155 -14.95 -11.96 5.13
CA LEU A 155 -15.03 -12.62 6.44
C LEU A 155 -14.78 -11.66 7.62
N PHE A 156 -14.04 -10.55 7.41
CA PHE A 156 -13.72 -9.58 8.46
C PHE A 156 -14.79 -8.49 8.62
N LYS A 157 -15.58 -8.21 7.58
CA LYS A 157 -16.67 -7.21 7.66
C LYS A 157 -17.82 -7.67 8.56
N GLU A 158 -17.91 -8.97 8.84
CA GLU A 158 -18.98 -9.56 9.65
C GLU A 158 -18.58 -9.80 11.13
N ILE A 159 -17.33 -9.51 11.53
CA ILE A 159 -16.91 -9.68 12.93
C ILE A 159 -17.68 -8.69 13.80
N LYS A 160 -18.66 -9.20 14.55
CA LYS A 160 -19.43 -8.43 15.53
C LYS A 160 -18.49 -7.99 16.66
N ARG A 161 -18.22 -6.70 16.72
CA ARG A 161 -17.42 -6.07 17.77
C ARG A 161 -18.28 -5.46 18.85
N ALA A 162 -17.72 -5.32 20.04
CA ALA A 162 -18.43 -4.67 21.13
C ALA A 162 -18.71 -3.21 20.79
N ASN A 163 -19.99 -2.85 20.80
CA ASN A 163 -20.45 -1.47 20.64
C ASN A 163 -20.72 -0.78 21.98
N ILE A 164 -20.60 -1.52 23.09
CA ILE A 164 -20.92 -1.04 24.43
C ILE A 164 -19.61 -0.76 25.18
N LYS A 165 -19.53 0.43 25.75
CA LYS A 165 -18.44 0.83 26.64
C LYS A 165 -18.58 0.08 27.96
N VAL A 166 -17.56 -0.68 28.34
CA VAL A 166 -17.57 -1.53 29.54
C VAL A 166 -17.07 -0.76 30.77
N LEU A 167 -16.14 0.18 30.59
CA LEU A 167 -15.54 0.98 31.66
C LEU A 167 -16.24 2.35 31.76
N THR A 168 -17.40 2.38 32.41
CA THR A 168 -18.24 3.60 32.47
C THR A 168 -17.56 4.79 33.14
N ASP A 169 -16.70 4.53 34.13
CA ASP A 169 -16.18 5.56 35.03
C ASP A 169 -14.78 6.07 34.65
N ARG A 170 -14.18 5.53 33.58
CA ARG A 170 -12.82 5.84 33.18
C ARG A 170 -12.74 6.56 31.84
N ASN A 171 -11.76 7.44 31.75
CA ASN A 171 -11.23 7.88 30.46
C ASN A 171 -10.64 6.68 29.72
N VAL A 172 -10.51 6.79 28.40
CA VAL A 172 -9.82 5.77 27.59
C VAL A 172 -8.44 5.49 28.19
N GLU A 173 -8.13 4.23 28.45
CA GLU A 173 -6.77 3.83 28.79
C GLU A 173 -5.97 3.68 27.50
N ASP A 174 -4.97 4.54 27.31
CA ASP A 174 -4.04 4.44 26.19
C ASP A 174 -2.91 3.48 26.52
N LEU A 175 -2.79 2.45 25.69
CA LEU A 175 -1.86 1.35 25.83
C LEU A 175 -0.88 1.40 24.65
N VAL A 176 0.38 1.73 24.93
CA VAL A 176 1.42 1.88 23.90
C VAL A 176 2.33 0.67 23.90
N PHE A 177 2.35 -0.07 22.79
CA PHE A 177 3.13 -1.27 22.58
C PHE A 177 4.37 -0.94 21.74
N TYR A 178 5.53 -1.31 22.26
CA TYR A 178 6.77 -1.31 21.49
C TYR A 178 7.09 -2.74 21.08
N VAL A 179 7.15 -2.95 19.76
CA VAL A 179 7.28 -4.28 19.19
C VAL A 179 8.42 -4.31 18.18
N ASN A 180 9.26 -5.34 18.27
CA ASN A 180 10.27 -5.61 17.26
C ASN A 180 9.58 -6.22 16.03
N PRO A 181 9.68 -5.63 14.83
CA PRO A 181 9.00 -6.14 13.64
C PRO A 181 9.46 -7.54 13.21
N ASN A 182 10.64 -7.99 13.66
CA ASN A 182 11.16 -9.33 13.42
C ASN A 182 10.57 -10.39 14.37
N ASN A 183 9.92 -9.99 15.47
CA ASN A 183 9.33 -10.88 16.47
C ASN A 183 7.88 -10.46 16.78
N ILE A 184 6.98 -10.81 15.88
CA ILE A 184 5.57 -10.40 15.94
C ILE A 184 4.85 -11.17 17.07
N PRO A 185 4.26 -10.48 18.06
CA PRO A 185 3.63 -11.12 19.22
C PRO A 185 2.26 -11.67 18.86
N LEU A 186 2.23 -12.86 18.26
CA LEU A 186 1.00 -13.47 17.75
C LEU A 186 -0.02 -13.76 18.85
N ASP A 187 0.42 -14.12 20.06
CA ASP A 187 -0.49 -14.41 21.16
C ASP A 187 -1.12 -13.13 21.71
N LEU A 188 -0.37 -12.03 21.69
CA LEU A 188 -0.86 -10.72 22.04
C LEU A 188 -1.85 -10.18 20.98
N LEU A 189 -1.56 -10.37 19.70
CA LEU A 189 -2.51 -10.03 18.62
C LEU A 189 -3.80 -10.85 18.71
N ASN A 190 -3.71 -12.15 19.06
CA ASN A 190 -4.88 -12.98 19.35
C ASN A 190 -5.68 -12.45 20.55
N PHE A 191 -4.97 -12.07 21.62
CA PHE A 191 -5.59 -11.48 22.80
C PHE A 191 -6.35 -10.20 22.46
N PHE A 192 -5.79 -9.33 21.61
CA PHE A 192 -6.48 -8.12 21.17
C PHE A 192 -7.69 -8.38 20.29
N ASP A 193 -7.63 -9.37 19.41
CA ASP A 193 -8.80 -9.79 18.63
C ASP A 193 -9.95 -10.16 19.57
N VAL A 194 -9.71 -11.00 20.58
CA VAL A 194 -10.71 -11.37 21.59
C VAL A 194 -11.18 -10.16 22.39
N LEU A 195 -10.26 -9.33 22.85
CA LEU A 195 -10.57 -8.17 23.67
C LEU A 195 -11.41 -7.14 22.90
N SER A 196 -11.19 -7.00 21.60
CA SER A 196 -11.99 -6.11 20.73
C SER A 196 -13.42 -6.59 20.49
N GLN A 197 -13.71 -7.86 20.75
CA GLN A 197 -15.06 -8.41 20.71
C GLN A 197 -15.84 -8.12 22.00
N GLU A 198 -15.13 -7.88 23.11
CA GLU A 198 -15.73 -7.66 24.44
C GLU A 198 -15.78 -6.19 24.85
N THR A 199 -14.81 -5.40 24.38
CA THR A 199 -14.64 -4.00 24.79
C THR A 199 -14.58 -3.11 23.57
N LYS A 200 -15.11 -1.89 23.71
CA LYS A 200 -15.06 -0.92 22.63
C LYS A 200 -13.65 -0.36 22.58
N SER A 201 -12.84 -0.84 21.64
CA SER A 201 -11.44 -0.50 21.52
C SER A 201 -11.10 0.03 20.13
N PHE A 202 -10.04 0.84 20.06
CA PHE A 202 -9.44 1.22 18.79
C PHE A 202 -7.96 0.86 18.75
N ILE A 203 -7.42 0.72 17.55
CA ILE A 203 -6.02 0.37 17.33
C ILE A 203 -5.36 1.31 16.32
N LYS A 204 -4.06 1.58 16.53
CA LYS A 204 -3.20 2.34 15.64
C LYS A 204 -1.86 1.65 15.50
N PHE A 205 -1.30 1.67 14.29
CA PHE A 205 0.03 1.17 14.00
C PHE A 205 0.93 2.31 13.53
N TYR A 206 2.15 2.34 14.05
CA TYR A 206 3.18 3.30 13.71
C TYR A 206 4.50 2.59 13.47
N VAL A 207 5.29 3.14 12.55
CA VAL A 207 6.66 2.70 12.27
C VAL A 207 7.61 3.75 12.84
N HIS A 208 8.48 3.32 13.74
CA HIS A 208 9.52 4.18 14.30
C HIS A 208 10.68 4.36 13.32
N SER A 209 11.37 5.51 13.39
CA SER A 209 12.48 5.83 12.48
C SER A 209 13.66 4.86 12.58
N SER A 210 13.79 4.11 13.68
CA SER A 210 14.88 3.15 13.89
C SER A 210 14.81 1.91 13.00
N ILE A 211 13.69 1.66 12.32
CA ILE A 211 13.52 0.54 11.38
C ILE A 211 13.14 1.00 9.97
N SER A 212 13.11 2.32 9.72
CA SER A 212 12.69 2.84 8.41
C SER A 212 13.63 2.45 7.28
N SER A 213 14.95 2.38 7.54
CA SER A 213 15.93 1.86 6.58
C SER A 213 15.67 0.39 6.24
N ASP A 214 15.37 -0.40 7.28
CA ASP A 214 15.22 -1.86 7.16
C ASP A 214 13.97 -2.19 6.35
N ILE A 215 12.87 -1.44 6.57
CA ILE A 215 11.64 -1.55 5.78
C ILE A 215 11.87 -1.18 4.31
N GLN A 216 12.62 -0.10 4.04
CA GLN A 216 12.92 0.32 2.66
C GLN A 216 13.77 -0.72 1.90
N GLN A 217 14.58 -1.50 2.60
CA GLN A 217 15.43 -2.53 2.01
C GLN A 217 14.76 -3.91 2.00
N ASN A 218 13.76 -4.14 2.85
CA ASN A 218 13.08 -5.41 3.02
C ASN A 218 11.59 -5.28 2.70
N TYR A 219 11.27 -5.45 1.42
CA TYR A 219 9.90 -5.40 0.90
C TYR A 219 8.97 -6.45 1.55
N GLU A 220 9.50 -7.62 1.93
CA GLU A 220 8.70 -8.65 2.60
C GLU A 220 8.25 -8.19 4.00
N LEU A 221 9.15 -7.54 4.74
CA LEU A 221 8.83 -6.97 6.04
C LEU A 221 7.79 -5.85 5.94
N GLU A 222 7.93 -4.96 4.95
CA GLU A 222 6.95 -3.90 4.69
C GLU A 222 5.56 -4.48 4.46
N ASN A 223 5.44 -5.45 3.55
CA ASN A 223 4.16 -6.11 3.25
C ASN A 223 3.59 -6.80 4.49
N LYS A 224 4.42 -7.50 5.26
CA LYS A 224 4.00 -8.17 6.49
C LYS A 224 3.38 -7.20 7.49
N LEU A 225 4.02 -6.04 7.72
CA LEU A 225 3.52 -5.02 8.64
C LEU A 225 2.25 -4.34 8.11
N LEU A 226 2.16 -4.11 6.80
CA LEU A 226 0.95 -3.56 6.16
C LEU A 226 -0.22 -4.54 6.27
N SER A 227 -0.02 -5.82 5.97
CA SER A 227 -1.05 -6.84 6.11
C SER A 227 -1.58 -6.95 7.54
N ILE A 228 -0.72 -6.79 8.55
CA ILE A 228 -1.18 -6.71 9.95
C ILE A 228 -2.07 -5.50 10.16
N GLY A 229 -1.68 -4.32 9.67
CA GLY A 229 -2.51 -3.11 9.77
C GLY A 229 -3.89 -3.29 9.12
N GLU A 230 -3.93 -3.89 7.92
CA GLU A 230 -5.17 -4.16 7.17
C GLU A 230 -6.11 -5.12 7.92
N LEU A 231 -5.59 -6.15 8.58
CA LEU A 231 -6.39 -7.08 9.40
C LEU A 231 -7.17 -6.36 10.52
N PHE A 232 -6.66 -5.22 10.98
CA PHE A 232 -7.22 -4.44 12.07
C PHE A 232 -7.86 -3.13 11.60
N GLU A 233 -8.03 -2.90 10.29
CA GLU A 233 -8.54 -1.64 9.73
C GLU A 233 -9.90 -1.24 10.34
N GLY A 234 -10.81 -2.21 10.57
CA GLY A 234 -12.11 -1.90 11.18
C GLY A 234 -12.05 -1.45 12.65
N LEU A 235 -10.91 -1.61 13.33
CA LEU A 235 -10.68 -1.10 14.70
C LEU A 235 -10.02 0.27 14.67
N SER A 236 -9.73 0.82 13.49
CA SER A 236 -9.23 2.19 13.40
C SER A 236 -10.31 3.17 13.89
N LEU A 237 -9.87 4.24 14.55
CA LEU A 237 -10.75 5.35 14.90
C LEU A 237 -11.31 5.96 13.62
N SER A 238 -12.63 5.94 13.44
CA SER A 238 -13.24 6.73 12.37
C SER A 238 -13.20 8.22 12.76
N VAL A 239 -13.24 9.10 11.76
CA VAL A 239 -13.24 10.56 11.96
C VAL A 239 -14.44 11.02 12.80
N ASN A 240 -15.54 10.25 12.78
CA ASN A 240 -16.76 10.56 13.52
C ASN A 240 -16.78 9.97 14.92
N ASP A 241 -15.82 9.11 15.27
CA ASP A 241 -15.79 8.47 16.57
C ASP A 241 -15.15 9.39 17.61
N SER A 242 -15.90 9.64 18.68
CA SER A 242 -15.35 10.34 19.83
C SER A 242 -14.47 9.39 20.64
N ARG A 243 -13.21 9.79 20.87
CA ARG A 243 -12.24 9.01 21.67
C ARG A 243 -12.84 8.61 23.02
N VAL A 244 -13.56 9.49 23.71
CA VAL A 244 -14.17 9.20 25.02
C VAL A 244 -15.21 8.07 25.01
N SER A 245 -15.67 7.64 23.84
CA SER A 245 -16.61 6.52 23.69
C SER A 245 -15.96 5.14 23.74
N TYR A 246 -14.63 5.05 23.83
CA TYR A 246 -13.88 3.80 23.90
C TYR A 246 -13.45 3.48 25.32
N ASP A 247 -13.18 2.20 25.56
CA ASP A 247 -12.55 1.67 26.78
C ASP A 247 -11.03 1.74 26.67
N PHE A 248 -10.49 1.29 25.53
CA PHE A 248 -9.05 1.14 25.30
C PHE A 248 -8.58 1.71 23.97
N GLY A 249 -7.39 2.33 24.00
CA GLY A 249 -6.67 2.80 22.84
C GLY A 249 -5.35 2.06 22.66
N PHE A 250 -5.29 1.12 21.71
CA PHE A 250 -4.09 0.33 21.43
C PHE A 250 -3.21 1.05 20.40
N THR A 251 -1.96 1.35 20.77
CA THR A 251 -0.99 1.99 19.88
C THR A 251 0.24 1.11 19.72
N PHE A 252 0.39 0.46 18.57
CA PHE A 252 1.55 -0.33 18.22
C PHE A 252 2.61 0.53 17.55
N ILE A 253 3.83 0.45 18.04
CA ILE A 253 5.00 1.14 17.50
C ILE A 253 6.04 0.07 17.16
N TRP A 254 6.16 -0.22 15.87
CA TRP A 254 7.21 -1.07 15.33
C TRP A 254 8.54 -0.33 15.46
N ARG A 255 9.46 -0.83 16.30
CA ARG A 255 10.77 -0.22 16.48
C ARG A 255 11.85 -1.26 16.73
N LYS A 256 13.10 -0.89 16.44
CA LYS A 256 14.27 -1.68 16.84
C LYS A 256 14.37 -1.65 18.37
N MET A 257 14.34 -2.83 18.97
CA MET A 257 14.40 -3.05 20.41
C MET A 257 15.76 -3.65 20.78
N GLU A 258 16.25 -3.35 21.99
CA GLU A 258 17.46 -3.99 22.54
C GLU A 258 17.16 -5.42 23.01
N SER A 259 15.96 -5.62 23.57
CA SER A 259 15.42 -6.94 23.93
C SER A 259 14.50 -7.47 22.84
N ASN A 260 14.39 -8.79 22.74
CA ASN A 260 13.37 -9.44 21.91
C ASN A 260 11.98 -9.44 22.57
N GLU A 261 11.90 -9.05 23.84
CA GLU A 261 10.64 -8.90 24.57
C GLU A 261 9.91 -7.62 24.16
N GLN A 262 8.60 -7.73 23.96
CA GLN A 262 7.73 -6.60 23.72
C GLN A 262 7.51 -5.82 25.02
N GLU A 263 7.32 -4.52 24.89
CA GLU A 263 7.04 -3.62 26.03
C GLU A 263 5.67 -2.97 25.87
N LEU A 264 4.90 -2.95 26.95
CA LEU A 264 3.68 -2.18 27.08
C LEU A 264 3.92 -1.01 28.03
N LYS A 265 3.56 0.20 27.59
CA LYS A 265 3.53 1.39 28.42
C LYS A 265 2.08 1.83 28.68
N PHE A 266 1.74 1.94 29.96
CA PHE A 266 0.46 2.45 30.45
C PHE A 266 0.45 3.99 30.52
N SER A 267 -0.75 4.56 30.65
CA SER A 267 -0.94 6.02 30.72
C SER A 267 -0.32 6.63 31.99
N ASN A 268 -0.22 5.85 33.06
CA ASN A 268 0.45 6.23 34.31
C ASN A 268 2.00 6.18 34.22
N GLY A 269 2.56 5.75 33.08
CA GLY A 269 4.00 5.62 32.85
C GLY A 269 4.61 4.28 33.24
N THR A 270 3.85 3.35 33.83
CA THR A 270 4.31 1.99 34.12
C THR A 270 4.65 1.27 32.82
N ILE A 271 5.77 0.52 32.82
CA ILE A 271 6.21 -0.29 31.69
C ILE A 271 6.20 -1.76 32.12
N VAL A 272 5.60 -2.62 31.30
CA VAL A 272 5.56 -4.07 31.48
C VAL A 272 6.19 -4.73 30.26
N SER A 273 7.17 -5.60 30.49
CA SER A 273 7.87 -6.32 29.42
C SER A 273 7.51 -7.79 29.44
N GLY A 274 7.39 -8.38 28.24
CA GLY A 274 7.09 -9.79 28.02
C GLY A 274 5.60 -10.06 27.78
N GLU A 275 5.30 -10.80 26.72
CA GLU A 275 3.95 -11.05 26.20
C GLU A 275 2.97 -11.59 27.25
N ALA A 276 3.37 -12.57 28.06
CA ALA A 276 2.50 -13.15 29.09
C ALA A 276 2.14 -12.15 30.21
N LYS A 277 3.12 -11.35 30.66
CA LYS A 277 2.90 -10.33 31.69
C LYS A 277 2.02 -9.21 31.16
N ILE A 278 2.26 -8.81 29.91
CA ILE A 278 1.44 -7.82 29.22
C ILE A 278 -0.02 -8.30 29.15
N ALA A 279 -0.26 -9.52 28.67
CA ALA A 279 -1.61 -10.09 28.59
C ALA A 279 -2.28 -10.14 29.96
N GLN A 280 -1.55 -10.57 31.00
CA GLN A 280 -2.06 -10.58 32.38
C GLN A 280 -2.44 -9.18 32.86
N SER A 281 -1.55 -8.20 32.71
CA SER A 281 -1.80 -6.82 33.17
C SER A 281 -2.99 -6.18 32.47
N ILE A 282 -3.21 -6.46 31.18
CA ILE A 282 -4.40 -5.96 30.48
C ILE A 282 -5.66 -6.70 30.95
N ASN A 283 -5.58 -8.01 31.18
CA ASN A 283 -6.70 -8.80 31.67
C ASN A 283 -7.18 -8.35 33.06
N GLU A 284 -6.26 -7.88 33.91
CA GLU A 284 -6.55 -7.30 35.22
C GLU A 284 -7.29 -5.94 35.14
N LEU A 285 -7.26 -5.25 33.99
CA LEU A 285 -8.03 -4.02 33.78
C LEU A 285 -9.50 -4.27 33.42
N LEU A 286 -9.86 -5.50 33.07
CA LEU A 286 -11.21 -5.84 32.63
C LEU A 286 -12.10 -6.20 33.83
N PRO A 287 -13.38 -5.78 33.86
CA PRO A 287 -14.32 -6.18 34.90
C PRO A 287 -14.60 -7.69 34.89
N GLN A 288 -14.57 -8.30 33.70
CA GLN A 288 -14.63 -9.75 33.51
C GLN A 288 -13.34 -10.19 32.83
N GLN A 289 -12.60 -11.06 33.51
CA GLN A 289 -11.35 -11.59 32.98
C GLN A 289 -11.63 -12.52 31.80
N ILE A 290 -10.86 -12.34 30.73
CA ILE A 290 -10.85 -13.24 29.58
C ILE A 290 -10.24 -14.56 30.03
N SER A 291 -11.00 -15.64 29.91
CA SER A 291 -10.53 -16.99 30.28
C SER A 291 -9.50 -17.53 29.28
N GLU A 292 -8.51 -18.28 29.79
CA GLU A 292 -7.55 -18.98 28.93
C GLU A 292 -8.21 -19.94 27.93
N VAL A 293 -9.33 -20.54 28.31
CA VAL A 293 -10.10 -21.45 27.45
C VAL A 293 -10.57 -20.70 26.20
N ARG A 294 -11.07 -19.46 26.37
CA ARG A 294 -11.52 -18.63 25.25
C ARG A 294 -10.36 -18.19 24.37
N LEU A 295 -9.21 -17.84 24.95
CA LEU A 295 -8.01 -17.51 24.19
C LEU A 295 -7.54 -18.71 23.33
N LYS A 296 -7.56 -19.92 23.89
CA LYS A 296 -7.23 -21.16 23.18
C LYS A 296 -8.23 -21.47 22.08
N GLN A 297 -9.53 -21.28 22.33
CA GLN A 297 -10.59 -21.44 21.33
C GLN A 297 -10.39 -20.45 20.17
N ASN A 298 -10.19 -19.16 20.46
CA ASN A 298 -9.97 -18.16 19.41
C ASN A 298 -8.68 -18.43 18.64
N LYS A 299 -7.60 -18.87 19.29
CA LYS A 299 -6.36 -19.24 18.59
C LYS A 299 -6.56 -20.37 17.57
N ALA A 300 -7.51 -21.27 17.81
CA ALA A 300 -7.84 -22.36 16.89
C ALA A 300 -8.80 -21.92 15.76
N SER A 301 -9.75 -21.04 16.06
CA SER A 301 -10.81 -20.65 15.14
C SER A 301 -10.55 -19.34 14.38
N SER A 302 -9.75 -18.43 14.92
CA SER A 302 -9.57 -17.07 14.43
C SER A 302 -8.96 -17.08 13.03
N PRO A 303 -9.70 -16.58 12.01
CA PRO A 303 -9.16 -16.38 10.67
C PRO A 303 -7.92 -15.49 10.68
N LEU A 304 -7.88 -14.51 11.60
CA LEU A 304 -6.76 -13.58 11.78
C LEU A 304 -5.47 -14.33 12.12
N ILE A 305 -5.52 -15.26 13.07
CA ILE A 305 -4.34 -16.06 13.47
C ILE A 305 -3.88 -17.01 12.37
N LYS A 306 -4.81 -17.57 11.59
CA LYS A 306 -4.44 -18.42 10.45
C LYS A 306 -3.67 -17.62 9.40
N ILE A 307 -4.12 -16.40 9.10
CA ILE A 307 -3.44 -15.50 8.15
C ILE A 307 -2.09 -15.04 8.71
N LEU A 308 -2.03 -14.63 9.98
CA LEU A 308 -0.78 -14.20 10.59
C LEU A 308 0.29 -15.30 10.64
N LYS A 309 -0.10 -16.57 10.70
CA LYS A 309 0.84 -17.71 10.59
C LYS A 309 1.36 -17.94 9.17
N THR A 310 0.65 -17.46 8.16
CA THR A 310 1.06 -17.56 6.75
C THR A 310 1.91 -16.39 6.27
N LEU A 311 1.96 -15.31 7.05
CA LEU A 311 2.80 -14.12 6.84
C LEU A 311 4.16 -14.25 7.54
#